data_AF-A0A395JPV6-F1
#
_entry.id   AF-A0A395JPV6-F1
#
_cell.length_a   1.000
_cell.length_b   1.000
_cell.length_c   1.000
_cell.angle_alpha   90.00
_cell.angle_beta   90.00
_cell.angle_gamma   90.00
#
_symmetry.space_group_name_H-M   'P 1'
#
loop_
_entity.id
_entity.type
_entity.pdbx_description
1 polymer ?
#
loop_
_entity_poly.entity_id
_entity_poly.type
_entity_poly.pdbx_seq_one_letter_code
_entity_poly.pdbx_strand_id
1 'polypeptide(L)'
;MTQPRGTLVSATDTPYYHCVSRCVQRAFLCGYDQHTETDYEHRRQWLESKLHHVATVFSIKLCAYAVMSNHYHVVVHLRPDDAAHWSNREVVQRWHTLFRGTYLSQCYKTEIRYYPRKLRCFIVTSKHGVSAYQACHGS
;
A
#
# COMPACT_ATOMS: atom_id res chain seq x y z
N MET A 1 -12.10 -23.55 -7.98
CA MET A 1 -12.79 -22.24 -8.03
C MET A 1 -11.84 -21.15 -7.58
N THR A 2 -11.84 -19.97 -8.21
CA THR A 2 -11.06 -18.80 -7.80
C THR A 2 -11.72 -18.10 -6.63
N GLN A 3 -11.03 -17.97 -5.50
CA GLN A 3 -11.53 -17.19 -4.37
C GLN A 3 -11.23 -15.68 -4.56
N PRO A 4 -12.12 -14.78 -4.09
CA PRO A 4 -11.85 -13.35 -4.07
C PRO A 4 -10.58 -13.04 -3.28
N ARG A 5 -9.71 -12.13 -3.76
CA ARG A 5 -8.45 -11.81 -3.05
C ARG A 5 -8.66 -11.29 -1.62
N GLY A 6 -9.83 -10.70 -1.34
CA GLY A 6 -10.19 -10.23 0.00
C GLY A 6 -10.36 -11.35 1.03
N THR A 7 -10.59 -12.60 0.61
CA THR A 7 -10.67 -13.76 1.54
C THR A 7 -9.31 -14.41 1.79
N LEU A 8 -8.24 -13.94 1.13
CA LEU A 8 -6.88 -14.47 1.32
C LEU A 8 -6.16 -13.86 2.53
N VAL A 9 -6.75 -12.84 3.16
CA VAL A 9 -6.15 -12.10 4.27
C VAL A 9 -7.10 -12.10 5.44
N SER A 10 -6.62 -12.65 6.55
CA SER A 10 -7.33 -12.76 7.81
C SER A 10 -6.39 -12.39 8.95
N ALA A 11 -6.56 -11.19 9.51
CA ALA A 11 -5.73 -10.73 10.62
C ALA A 11 -5.96 -11.54 11.91
N THR A 12 -7.10 -12.25 12.00
CA THR A 12 -7.42 -13.14 13.12
C THR A 12 -6.67 -14.47 13.05
N ASP A 13 -6.40 -14.98 11.84
CA ASP A 13 -5.70 -16.27 11.66
C ASP A 13 -4.19 -16.10 11.73
N THR A 14 -3.66 -15.08 11.03
CA THR A 14 -2.26 -14.68 11.13
C THR A 14 -2.12 -13.20 10.81
N PRO A 15 -1.42 -12.42 11.67
CA PRO A 15 -1.10 -11.04 11.34
C PRO A 15 0.11 -10.93 10.40
N TYR A 16 0.86 -12.01 10.16
CA TYR A 16 2.07 -12.01 9.34
C TYR A 16 1.77 -12.44 7.91
N TYR A 17 2.27 -11.66 6.93
CA TYR A 17 2.13 -11.95 5.51
C TYR A 17 3.45 -11.76 4.78
N HIS A 18 3.74 -12.71 3.89
CA HIS A 18 4.82 -12.61 2.91
C HIS A 18 4.24 -12.16 1.56
N CYS A 19 4.54 -10.93 1.18
CA CYS A 19 4.12 -10.35 -0.08
C CYS A 19 5.28 -10.38 -1.07
N VAL A 20 4.98 -10.74 -2.33
CA VAL A 20 5.94 -10.75 -3.43
C VAL A 20 5.36 -9.98 -4.59
N SER A 21 6.14 -9.05 -5.14
CA SER A 21 5.78 -8.37 -6.39
C SER A 21 6.90 -8.55 -7.38
N ARG A 22 6.54 -8.97 -8.60
CA ARG A 22 7.48 -9.25 -9.68
C ARG A 22 7.15 -8.38 -10.88
N CYS A 23 8.20 -7.83 -11.49
CA CYS A 23 8.10 -7.22 -12.80
C CYS A 23 8.01 -8.32 -13.87
N VAL A 24 7.22 -8.05 -14.91
CA VAL A 24 7.08 -8.92 -16.08
C VAL A 24 7.76 -8.27 -17.29
N GLN A 25 7.88 -9.00 -18.40
CA GLN A 25 8.39 -8.47 -19.68
C GLN A 25 9.79 -7.83 -19.60
N ARG A 26 10.71 -8.41 -18.82
CA ARG A 26 12.09 -7.91 -18.61
C ARG A 26 12.15 -6.48 -18.08
N ALA A 27 11.11 -5.99 -17.41
CA ALA A 27 11.22 -4.75 -16.65
C ALA A 27 12.09 -4.96 -15.40
N PHE A 28 13.07 -4.07 -15.18
CA PHE A 28 13.96 -4.08 -14.03
C PHE A 28 13.53 -3.03 -13.00
N LEU A 29 13.38 -3.46 -11.75
CA LEU A 29 13.23 -2.58 -10.60
C LEU A 29 14.56 -1.88 -10.29
N CYS A 30 15.65 -2.65 -10.31
CA CYS A 30 17.02 -2.22 -10.09
C CYS A 30 18.00 -3.20 -10.74
N GLY A 31 19.30 -2.94 -10.61
CA GLY A 31 20.38 -3.75 -11.20
C GLY A 31 20.62 -3.44 -12.67
N TYR A 32 21.55 -4.19 -13.26
CA TYR A 32 22.04 -3.97 -14.62
C TYR A 32 21.31 -4.85 -15.64
N ASP A 33 20.79 -4.23 -16.70
CA ASP A 33 20.27 -4.95 -17.87
C ASP A 33 21.35 -5.11 -18.94
N GLN A 34 21.81 -6.34 -19.14
CA GLN A 34 22.84 -6.67 -20.13
C GLN A 34 22.38 -6.48 -21.58
N HIS A 35 21.07 -6.44 -21.86
CA HIS A 35 20.58 -6.32 -23.24
C HIS A 35 20.51 -4.87 -23.71
N THR A 36 20.10 -3.98 -22.82
CA THR A 36 20.03 -2.53 -23.09
C THR A 36 21.23 -1.77 -22.54
N GLU A 37 22.19 -2.48 -21.94
CA GLU A 37 23.40 -1.96 -21.27
C GLU A 37 23.11 -0.86 -20.24
N THR A 38 21.93 -0.92 -19.61
CA THR A 38 21.45 0.15 -18.72
C THR A 38 21.49 -0.29 -17.26
N ASP A 39 22.03 0.57 -16.39
CA ASP A 39 22.06 0.37 -14.94
C ASP A 39 20.88 1.07 -14.23
N TYR A 40 20.05 0.28 -13.57
CA TYR A 40 18.92 0.73 -12.75
C TYR A 40 19.19 0.64 -11.24
N GLU A 41 20.41 0.31 -10.82
CA GLU A 41 20.78 0.09 -9.42
C GLU A 41 20.45 1.29 -8.51
N HIS A 42 20.59 2.50 -9.03
CA HIS A 42 20.23 3.75 -8.35
C HIS A 42 18.79 3.77 -7.80
N ARG A 43 17.89 2.95 -8.34
CA ARG A 43 16.48 2.86 -7.90
C ARG A 43 16.30 2.03 -6.64
N ARG A 44 17.25 1.17 -6.25
CA ARG A 44 17.11 0.28 -5.09
C ARG A 44 16.88 1.07 -3.81
N GLN A 45 17.72 2.07 -3.54
CA GLN A 45 17.60 2.91 -2.35
C GLN A 45 16.25 3.63 -2.29
N TRP A 46 15.76 4.10 -3.45
CA TRP A 46 14.44 4.73 -3.54
C TRP A 46 13.33 3.74 -3.19
N LEU A 47 13.41 2.49 -3.69
CA LEU A 47 12.41 1.46 -3.41
C LEU A 47 12.39 1.07 -1.94
N GLU A 48 13.55 0.87 -1.32
CA GLU A 48 13.68 0.57 0.12
C GLU A 48 13.11 1.70 0.98
N SER A 49 13.48 2.95 0.67
CA SER A 49 12.94 4.13 1.35
C SER A 49 11.42 4.22 1.19
N LYS A 50 10.90 3.87 0.00
CA LYS A 50 9.47 3.84 -0.26
C LYS A 50 8.76 2.76 0.56
N LEU A 51 9.34 1.57 0.71
CA LEU A 51 8.78 0.50 1.56
C LEU A 51 8.66 0.96 3.02
N HIS A 52 9.71 1.58 3.55
CA HIS A 52 9.68 2.14 4.91
C HIS A 52 8.62 3.23 5.05
N HIS A 53 8.52 4.15 4.09
CA HIS A 53 7.53 5.22 4.13
C HIS A 53 6.09 4.70 4.00
N VAL A 54 5.85 3.70 3.13
CA VAL A 54 4.54 3.06 3.00
C VAL A 54 4.14 2.38 4.31
N ALA A 55 5.07 1.75 5.01
CA ALA A 55 4.80 1.13 6.30
C ALA A 55 4.41 2.13 7.40
N THR A 56 4.84 3.39 7.34
CA THR A 56 4.37 4.41 8.33
C THR A 56 2.97 4.93 8.03
N VAL A 57 2.56 4.86 6.76
CA VAL A 57 1.27 5.37 6.28
C VAL A 57 0.16 4.36 6.52
N PHE A 58 0.44 3.09 6.24
CA PHE A 58 -0.47 1.99 6.53
C PHE A 58 -0.24 1.45 7.94
N SER A 59 -1.24 0.77 8.50
CA SER A 59 -1.13 0.18 9.83
C SER A 59 -0.42 -1.17 9.78
N ILE A 60 0.83 -1.15 9.31
CA ILE A 60 1.64 -2.34 9.06
C ILE A 60 3.04 -2.13 9.61
N LYS A 61 3.62 -3.18 10.17
CA LYS A 61 5.04 -3.23 10.53
C LYS A 61 5.80 -3.97 9.43
N LEU A 62 6.84 -3.33 8.91
CA LEU A 62 7.78 -3.97 7.98
C LEU A 62 8.76 -4.83 8.79
N CYS A 63 8.61 -6.15 8.72
CA CYS A 63 9.41 -7.10 9.50
C CYS A 63 10.72 -7.48 8.79
N ALA A 64 10.65 -7.72 7.48
CA ALA A 64 11.79 -8.02 6.64
C ALA A 64 11.48 -7.62 5.20
N TYR A 65 12.51 -7.34 4.40
CA TYR A 65 12.37 -7.16 2.97
C TYR A 65 13.64 -7.60 2.24
N ALA A 66 13.49 -7.95 0.97
CA ALA A 66 14.60 -8.20 0.07
C ALA A 66 14.26 -7.63 -1.30
N VAL A 67 15.13 -6.80 -1.85
CA VAL A 67 14.96 -6.19 -3.19
C VAL A 67 15.93 -6.87 -4.15
N MET A 68 15.38 -7.44 -5.21
CA MET A 68 16.12 -8.05 -6.31
C MET A 68 15.86 -7.24 -7.60
N SER A 69 16.60 -7.55 -8.65
CA SER A 69 16.57 -6.80 -9.90
C SER A 69 15.19 -6.76 -10.57
N ASN A 70 14.42 -7.84 -10.48
CA ASN A 70 13.11 -7.99 -11.14
C ASN A 70 11.95 -8.25 -10.17
N HIS A 71 12.20 -8.34 -8.87
CA HIS A 71 11.16 -8.53 -7.87
C HIS A 71 11.61 -8.12 -6.48
N TYR A 72 10.65 -8.00 -5.57
CA TYR A 72 10.95 -7.82 -4.16
C TYR A 72 10.05 -8.72 -3.30
N HIS A 73 10.59 -9.09 -2.15
CA HIS A 73 9.90 -9.82 -1.09
C HIS A 73 9.73 -8.89 0.11
N VAL A 74 8.56 -8.93 0.74
CA VAL A 74 8.26 -8.17 1.95
C VAL A 74 7.55 -9.05 2.95
N VAL A 75 8.03 -9.08 4.19
CA VAL A 75 7.31 -9.66 5.31
C VAL A 75 6.72 -8.52 6.12
N VAL A 76 5.40 -8.50 6.22
CA VAL A 76 4.66 -7.47 6.97
C VAL A 76 3.87 -8.10 8.11
N HIS A 77 3.70 -7.33 9.17
CA HIS A 77 2.78 -7.65 10.26
C HIS A 77 1.66 -6.60 10.30
N LEU A 78 0.42 -7.04 10.14
CA LEU A 78 -0.77 -6.19 10.21
C LEU A 78 -1.00 -5.72 11.66
N ARG A 79 -1.29 -4.43 11.86
CA ARG A 79 -1.63 -3.86 13.17
C ARG A 79 -3.01 -3.19 13.10
N PRO A 80 -4.11 -3.96 12.96
CA PRO A 80 -5.45 -3.38 12.85
C PRO A 80 -5.83 -2.55 14.09
N ASP A 81 -5.31 -2.90 15.27
CA ASP A 81 -5.55 -2.17 16.51
C ASP A 81 -5.04 -0.72 16.42
N ASP A 82 -3.83 -0.50 15.89
CA ASP A 82 -3.30 0.84 15.67
C ASP A 82 -4.23 1.67 14.76
N ALA A 83 -4.77 1.06 13.70
CA ALA A 83 -5.69 1.72 12.76
C ALA A 83 -7.06 2.04 13.38
N ALA A 84 -7.52 1.22 14.31
CA ALA A 84 -8.79 1.40 15.00
C ALA A 84 -8.81 2.71 15.80
N HIS A 85 -7.66 3.11 16.35
CA HIS A 85 -7.50 4.35 17.12
C HIS A 85 -7.39 5.60 16.23
N TRP A 86 -7.19 5.47 14.92
CA TRP A 86 -7.04 6.64 14.05
C TRP A 86 -8.36 7.33 13.78
N SER A 87 -8.36 8.66 13.84
CA SER A 87 -9.51 9.42 13.38
C SER A 87 -9.67 9.30 11.86
N ASN A 88 -10.89 9.51 11.34
CA ASN A 88 -11.13 9.51 9.89
C ASN A 88 -10.28 10.58 9.17
N ARG A 89 -10.02 11.71 9.85
CA ARG A 89 -9.13 12.79 9.37
C ARG A 89 -7.69 12.32 9.28
N GLU A 90 -7.19 11.62 10.29
CA GLU A 90 -5.84 11.04 10.28
C GLU A 90 -5.66 10.01 9.17
N VAL A 91 -6.65 9.14 8.94
CA VAL A 91 -6.61 8.17 7.84
C VAL A 91 -6.47 8.87 6.49
N VAL A 92 -7.26 9.92 6.26
CA VAL A 92 -7.17 10.73 5.03
C VAL A 92 -5.81 11.43 4.95
N GLN A 93 -5.35 12.06 6.04
CA GLN A 93 -4.07 12.76 6.05
C GLN A 93 -2.89 11.82 5.76
N ARG A 94 -2.87 10.64 6.38
CA ARG A 94 -1.88 9.58 6.12
C ARG A 94 -1.92 9.17 4.65
N TRP A 95 -3.09 8.86 4.09
CA TRP A 95 -3.21 8.52 2.67
C TRP A 95 -2.68 9.62 1.73
N HIS A 96 -2.94 10.88 2.06
CA HIS A 96 -2.49 12.03 1.28
C HIS A 96 -0.96 12.23 1.29
N THR A 97 -0.23 11.54 2.15
CA THR A 97 1.25 11.52 2.09
C THR A 97 1.77 10.64 0.95
N LEU A 98 1.02 9.60 0.56
CA LEU A 98 1.37 8.71 -0.54
C LEU A 98 0.73 9.11 -1.86
N PHE A 99 -0.49 9.61 -1.81
CA PHE A 99 -1.32 9.88 -2.98
C PHE A 99 -1.83 11.32 -2.95
N ARG A 100 -2.06 11.92 -4.12
CA ARG A 100 -2.67 13.27 -4.20
C ARG A 100 -4.09 13.32 -3.63
N GLY A 101 -4.76 12.17 -3.55
CA GLY A 101 -6.16 12.03 -3.15
C GLY A 101 -7.12 12.56 -4.20
N THR A 102 -8.41 12.52 -3.88
CA THR A 102 -9.49 13.04 -4.73
C THR A 102 -9.93 14.42 -4.24
N TYR A 103 -10.66 15.17 -5.07
CA TYR A 103 -11.26 16.45 -4.65
C TYR A 103 -12.02 16.31 -3.32
N LEU A 104 -12.83 15.26 -3.17
CA LEU A 104 -13.60 15.00 -1.95
C LEU A 104 -12.72 14.78 -0.71
N SER A 105 -11.61 14.04 -0.83
CA SER A 105 -10.71 13.80 0.30
C SER A 105 -9.86 15.03 0.63
N GLN A 106 -9.60 15.91 -0.34
CA GLN A 106 -8.98 17.21 -0.11
C GLN A 106 -9.94 18.17 0.62
N CYS A 107 -11.20 18.27 0.19
CA CYS A 107 -12.22 19.06 0.88
C CYS A 107 -12.48 18.58 2.32
N TYR A 108 -12.40 17.27 2.54
CA TYR A 108 -12.51 16.68 3.87
C TYR A 108 -11.38 17.13 4.81
N LYS A 109 -10.17 17.34 4.28
CA LYS A 109 -9.03 17.89 5.04
C LYS A 109 -9.26 19.35 5.46
N THR A 110 -10.00 20.12 4.67
CA THR A 110 -10.25 21.56 4.84
C THR A 110 -11.61 21.88 5.49
N GLU A 111 -12.24 20.92 6.17
CA GLU A 111 -13.47 21.10 6.98
C GLU A 111 -14.75 21.52 6.21
N ILE A 112 -14.80 21.35 4.89
CA ILE A 112 -16.08 21.47 4.16
C ILE A 112 -16.91 20.21 4.49
N ARG A 113 -17.95 20.38 5.32
CA ARG A 113 -18.87 19.32 5.79
C ARG A 113 -19.60 18.64 4.62
N TYR A 114 -18.93 17.70 3.97
CA TYR A 114 -19.59 16.71 3.14
C TYR A 114 -19.00 15.34 3.49
N TYR A 115 -19.83 14.48 4.08
CA TYR A 115 -19.55 13.07 4.34
C TYR A 115 -20.26 12.21 3.28
N PRO A 116 -19.80 12.18 2.02
CA PRO A 116 -20.38 11.28 1.04
C PRO A 116 -20.07 9.84 1.44
N ARG A 117 -21.04 8.92 1.23
CA ARG A 117 -20.88 7.47 1.47
C ARG A 117 -19.59 6.89 0.86
N LYS A 118 -19.11 7.47 -0.26
CA LYS A 118 -17.86 7.09 -0.93
C LYS A 118 -16.60 7.32 -0.06
N LEU A 119 -16.54 8.38 0.73
CA LEU A 119 -15.41 8.60 1.66
C LEU A 119 -15.42 7.58 2.81
N ARG A 120 -16.62 7.16 3.23
CA ARG A 120 -16.79 6.15 4.28
C ARG A 120 -16.22 4.79 3.85
N CYS A 121 -16.48 4.36 2.61
CA CYS A 121 -15.92 3.14 2.04
C CYS A 121 -14.38 3.20 2.01
N PHE A 122 -13.82 4.32 1.53
CA PHE A 122 -12.38 4.56 1.46
C PHE A 122 -11.67 4.54 2.84
N ILE A 123 -12.30 5.13 3.86
CA ILE A 123 -11.76 5.12 5.23
C ILE A 123 -11.86 3.72 5.84
N VAL A 124 -12.96 3.00 5.61
CA VAL A 124 -13.15 1.63 6.10
C VAL A 124 -12.12 0.68 5.46
N THR A 125 -11.87 0.78 4.16
CA THR A 125 -10.86 -0.06 3.48
C THR A 125 -9.43 0.27 3.92
N SER A 126 -9.15 1.54 4.24
CA SER A 126 -7.82 1.96 4.73
C SER A 126 -7.57 1.54 6.18
N LYS A 127 -8.62 1.47 7.02
CA LYS A 127 -8.53 1.02 8.42
C LYS A 127 -8.42 -0.50 8.58
N HIS A 128 -9.10 -1.27 7.72
CA HIS A 128 -9.15 -2.73 7.88
C HIS A 128 -7.99 -3.46 7.20
N GLY A 129 -7.11 -2.74 6.49
CA GLY A 129 -5.96 -3.33 5.83
C GLY A 129 -6.35 -4.23 4.66
N VAL A 130 -5.72 -4.02 3.52
CA VAL A 130 -5.64 -5.00 2.41
C VAL A 130 -6.79 -5.04 1.38
N SER A 131 -7.77 -4.13 1.41
CA SER A 131 -8.65 -3.91 0.24
C SER A 131 -8.41 -2.59 -0.49
N ALA A 132 -7.15 -2.13 -0.54
CA ALA A 132 -6.80 -0.87 -1.18
C ALA A 132 -6.82 -0.90 -2.72
N TYR A 133 -6.93 -2.09 -3.35
CA TYR A 133 -6.82 -2.22 -4.81
C TYR A 133 -8.17 -2.38 -5.56
N GLN A 134 -9.29 -2.60 -4.86
CA GLN A 134 -10.59 -2.82 -5.51
C GLN A 134 -11.45 -1.55 -5.70
N ALA A 135 -11.09 -0.42 -5.06
CA ALA A 135 -11.92 0.80 -5.16
C ALA A 135 -11.62 1.69 -6.39
N CYS A 136 -10.53 1.42 -7.14
CA CYS A 136 -10.09 2.30 -8.24
C CYS A 136 -10.23 1.70 -9.66
N HIS A 137 -10.63 0.43 -9.81
CA HIS A 137 -10.82 -0.21 -11.12
C HIS A 137 -12.14 -0.99 -11.20
N GLY A 138 -13.24 -0.25 -11.09
CA GLY A 138 -14.59 -0.80 -11.18
C GLY A 138 -15.61 0.29 -11.48
N SER A 139 -15.49 0.93 -12.64
CA SER A 139 -16.55 1.63 -13.36
C SER A 139 -16.15 1.67 -14.84
#